data_AF-A0A7V4Y281-F1
#
_entry.id   AF-A0A7V4Y281-F1
#
_cell.length_a   1.000
_cell.length_b   1.000
_cell.length_c   1.000
_cell.angle_alpha   90.00
_cell.angle_beta   90.00
_cell.angle_gamma   90.00
#
_symmetry.space_group_name_H-M   'P 1'
#
loop_
_entity.id
_entity.type
_entity.pdbx_description
1 polymer ?
#
loop_
_entity_poly.entity_id
_entity_poly.type
_entity_poly.pdbx_seq_one_letter_code
_entity_poly.pdbx_strand_id
1 'polypeptide(L)'
;TGYCRGKGGEMHIADVSLGILGANGIVGGGRGIAAGSAFTAKREGKGRVSVAFFGDGAVNQGLWYETANMAVLWKLPLIYVCENNQYTEFTHWQKLTAGEGLAVRARAMGMPAMEVDGNDVVAVYQAASELVEAARQGKGPGTLVCHTIRYGGHHVGEPGTAYRTKEEMEEWRQRDAITRCEKRLIHEKILAPEEIETLHEEIEERIKAAVEKARQDPYPEVKEVEEHVYA
;
A
#
# COMPACT_ATOMS: atom_id res chain seq x y z
N THR A 1 -23.62 1.04 9.90
CA THR A 1 -22.89 0.34 8.82
C THR A 1 -21.42 0.79 8.86
N GLY A 2 -20.60 0.45 7.87
CA GLY A 2 -19.18 0.83 7.79
C GLY A 2 -18.22 -0.12 8.51
N TYR A 3 -17.05 -0.32 7.91
CA TYR A 3 -16.05 -1.33 8.32
C TYR A 3 -15.68 -1.26 9.81
N CYS A 4 -15.58 -0.04 10.35
CA CYS A 4 -15.19 0.19 11.74
C CYS A 4 -16.31 0.83 12.58
N ARG A 5 -17.57 0.74 12.14
CA ARG A 5 -18.76 1.29 12.85
C ARG A 5 -18.59 2.76 13.29
N GLY A 6 -17.99 3.58 12.43
CA GLY A 6 -17.75 5.02 12.69
C GLY A 6 -16.59 5.35 13.64
N LYS A 7 -15.81 4.37 14.11
CA LYS A 7 -14.73 4.59 15.10
C LYS A 7 -13.34 4.82 14.51
N GLY A 8 -13.14 4.40 13.27
CA GLY A 8 -11.83 4.48 12.59
C GLY A 8 -11.49 5.87 12.04
N GLY A 9 -12.43 6.81 11.92
CA GLY A 9 -12.20 8.00 11.09
C GLY A 9 -12.00 7.67 9.60
N GLU A 10 -11.68 8.67 8.79
CA GLU A 10 -11.78 8.59 7.32
C GLU A 10 -10.74 7.69 6.62
N MET A 11 -9.60 7.41 7.26
CA MET A 11 -8.48 6.66 6.66
C MET A 11 -8.19 5.28 7.30
N HIS A 12 -8.91 4.87 8.35
CA HIS A 12 -8.58 3.65 9.08
C HIS A 12 -9.55 2.51 8.78
N ILE A 13 -9.44 1.93 7.59
CA ILE A 13 -10.22 0.77 7.18
C ILE A 13 -9.66 -0.49 7.86
N ALA A 14 -10.54 -1.29 8.46
CA ALA A 14 -10.26 -2.63 8.96
C ALA A 14 -11.41 -3.57 8.60
N ASP A 15 -11.10 -4.66 7.89
CA ASP A 15 -12.05 -5.72 7.56
C ASP A 15 -11.31 -7.06 7.55
N VAL A 16 -11.33 -7.72 8.71
CA VAL A 16 -10.62 -8.99 8.92
C VAL A 16 -11.20 -10.10 8.04
N SER A 17 -12.48 -10.00 7.63
CA SER A 17 -13.09 -11.00 6.75
C SER A 17 -12.46 -11.01 5.35
N LEU A 18 -11.95 -9.84 4.91
CA LEU A 18 -11.22 -9.65 3.66
C LEU A 18 -9.70 -9.77 3.85
N GLY A 19 -9.23 -10.07 5.07
CA GLY A 19 -7.79 -10.10 5.40
C GLY A 19 -7.16 -8.71 5.59
N ILE A 20 -7.97 -7.65 5.69
CA ILE A 20 -7.51 -6.29 5.95
C ILE A 20 -7.43 -6.10 7.48
N LEU A 21 -6.23 -6.25 8.02
CA LEU A 21 -5.99 -6.27 9.47
C LEU A 21 -6.11 -4.90 10.16
N GLY A 22 -6.30 -3.83 9.39
CA GLY A 22 -6.50 -2.48 9.88
C GLY A 22 -5.37 -1.53 9.51
N ALA A 23 -5.75 -0.39 8.91
CA ALA A 23 -4.89 0.78 8.86
C ALA A 23 -4.77 1.40 10.26
N ASN A 24 -3.59 1.95 10.57
CA ASN A 24 -3.31 2.59 11.85
C ASN A 24 -2.67 3.96 11.60
N GLY A 25 -2.97 4.93 12.45
CA GLY A 25 -2.47 6.30 12.33
C GLY A 25 -0.99 6.47 12.71
N ILE A 26 -0.31 5.38 13.10
CA ILE A 26 1.10 5.40 13.47
C ILE A 26 1.93 5.05 12.24
N VAL A 27 2.80 5.97 11.81
CA VAL A 27 3.68 5.75 10.66
C VAL A 27 4.48 4.46 10.83
N GLY A 28 4.28 3.52 9.91
CA GLY A 28 4.95 2.22 9.91
C GLY A 28 4.45 1.22 10.96
N GLY A 29 3.43 1.54 11.76
CA GLY A 29 2.88 0.70 12.83
C GLY A 29 2.26 -0.61 12.33
N GLY A 30 1.78 -0.64 11.08
CA GLY A 30 1.17 -1.83 10.46
C GLY A 30 2.13 -3.01 10.31
N ARG A 31 3.44 -2.78 10.30
CA ARG A 31 4.45 -3.84 10.13
C ARG A 31 4.48 -4.82 11.30
N GLY A 32 4.24 -4.36 12.52
CA GLY A 32 4.15 -5.24 13.70
C GLY A 32 2.96 -6.19 13.60
N ILE A 33 1.80 -5.66 13.21
CA ILE A 33 0.57 -6.44 12.98
C ILE A 33 0.80 -7.46 11.86
N ALA A 34 1.41 -7.04 10.75
CA ALA A 34 1.70 -7.92 9.62
C ALA A 34 2.72 -9.03 9.99
N ALA A 35 3.74 -8.72 10.81
CA ALA A 35 4.68 -9.71 11.30
C ALA A 35 4.01 -10.76 12.20
N GLY A 36 3.13 -10.33 13.12
CA GLY A 36 2.32 -11.25 13.93
C GLY A 36 1.40 -12.12 13.08
N SER A 37 0.74 -11.54 12.07
CA SER A 37 -0.09 -12.26 11.11
C SER A 37 0.73 -13.29 10.32
N ALA A 38 1.92 -12.93 9.85
CA ALA A 38 2.80 -13.83 9.10
C ALA A 38 3.32 -14.97 9.99
N PHE A 39 3.60 -14.70 11.26
CA PHE A 39 3.94 -15.72 12.24
C PHE A 39 2.80 -16.73 12.40
N THR A 40 1.56 -16.27 12.54
CA THR A 40 0.37 -17.14 12.55
C THR A 40 0.24 -17.93 11.25
N ALA A 41 0.36 -17.27 10.09
CA ALA A 41 0.29 -17.92 8.79
C ALA A 41 1.31 -19.05 8.63
N LYS A 42 2.54 -18.83 9.12
CA LYS A 42 3.58 -19.86 9.17
C LYS A 42 3.21 -21.02 10.08
N ARG A 43 2.72 -20.73 11.30
CA ARG A 43 2.35 -21.76 12.27
C ARG A 43 1.16 -22.61 11.83
N GLU A 44 0.20 -22.01 11.14
CA GLU A 44 -0.97 -22.72 10.61
C GLU A 44 -0.65 -23.56 9.37
N GLY A 45 0.41 -23.23 8.62
CA GLY A 45 0.80 -23.98 7.42
C GLY A 45 -0.19 -23.89 6.25
N LYS A 46 -1.07 -22.89 6.23
CA LYS A 46 -2.14 -22.73 5.22
C LYS A 46 -1.72 -21.95 3.96
N GLY A 47 -0.42 -21.75 3.74
CA GLY A 47 0.10 -21.04 2.55
C GLY A 47 -0.28 -19.56 2.45
N ARG A 48 -0.74 -18.95 3.56
CA ARG A 48 -1.07 -17.52 3.62
C ARG A 48 0.21 -16.68 3.69
N VAL A 49 0.17 -15.50 3.08
CA VAL A 49 1.27 -14.51 3.07
C VAL A 49 0.68 -13.20 3.55
N SER A 50 1.33 -12.55 4.52
CA SER A 50 0.95 -11.22 4.98
C SER A 50 1.67 -10.16 4.15
N VAL A 51 1.02 -9.02 3.92
CA VAL A 51 1.60 -7.90 3.18
C VAL A 51 1.48 -6.63 4.02
N ALA A 52 2.58 -5.89 4.16
CA ALA A 52 2.65 -4.63 4.88
C ALA A 52 2.98 -3.49 3.92
N PHE A 53 2.02 -2.62 3.64
CA PHE A 53 2.20 -1.40 2.85
C PHE A 53 2.66 -0.24 3.74
N PHE A 54 3.57 0.58 3.23
CA PHE A 54 4.07 1.78 3.91
C PHE A 54 4.75 2.75 2.92
N GLY A 55 4.85 4.03 3.30
CA GLY A 55 5.55 5.05 2.50
C GLY A 55 7.06 5.10 2.78
N ASP A 56 7.78 5.82 1.92
CA ASP A 56 9.24 6.05 1.98
C ASP A 56 9.74 6.47 3.37
N GLY A 57 9.09 7.42 4.03
CA GLY A 57 9.50 7.88 5.37
C GLY A 57 9.41 6.83 6.47
N ALA A 58 8.51 5.85 6.32
CA ALA A 58 8.30 4.81 7.32
C ALA A 58 9.48 3.82 7.41
N VAL A 59 10.38 3.77 6.43
CA VAL A 59 11.62 2.96 6.51
C VAL A 59 12.53 3.39 7.66
N ASN A 60 12.40 4.64 8.11
CA ASN A 60 13.24 5.22 9.16
C ASN A 60 12.73 4.93 10.58
N GLN A 61 11.55 4.34 10.71
CA GLN A 61 10.97 3.99 12.01
C GLN A 61 11.64 2.75 12.60
N GLY A 62 11.90 2.75 13.92
CA GLY A 62 12.56 1.64 14.63
C GLY A 62 11.90 0.27 14.42
N LEU A 63 10.56 0.26 14.35
CA LEU A 63 9.76 -0.94 14.12
C LEU A 63 10.11 -1.67 12.81
N TRP A 64 10.69 -0.98 11.82
CA TRP A 64 11.28 -1.61 10.64
C TRP A 64 12.30 -2.67 11.03
N TYR A 65 13.31 -2.28 11.81
CA TYR A 65 14.45 -3.13 12.14
C TYR A 65 14.03 -4.28 13.05
N GLU A 66 13.16 -4.01 14.02
CA GLU A 66 12.63 -5.04 14.92
C GLU A 66 11.88 -6.12 14.14
N THR A 67 10.90 -5.71 13.34
CA THR A 67 10.03 -6.66 12.63
C THR A 67 10.73 -7.35 11.47
N ALA A 68 11.58 -6.65 10.71
CA ALA A 68 12.33 -7.24 9.62
C ALA A 68 13.37 -8.25 10.11
N ASN A 69 14.08 -7.96 11.21
CA ASN A 69 15.01 -8.91 11.83
C ASN A 69 14.29 -10.20 12.23
N MET A 70 13.16 -10.09 12.93
CA MET A 70 12.35 -11.26 13.31
C MET A 70 11.82 -12.00 12.08
N ALA A 71 11.36 -11.28 11.06
CA ALA A 71 10.84 -11.87 9.84
C ALA A 71 11.91 -12.69 9.09
N VAL A 72 13.13 -12.17 8.97
CA VAL A 72 14.25 -12.88 8.34
C VAL A 72 14.66 -14.08 9.18
N LEU A 73 14.92 -13.89 10.47
CA LEU A 73 15.36 -14.94 11.39
C LEU A 73 14.38 -16.12 11.40
N TRP A 74 13.08 -15.81 11.42
CA TRP A 74 12.03 -16.82 11.47
C TRP A 74 11.50 -17.22 10.10
N LYS A 75 12.08 -16.72 8.99
CA LYS A 75 11.61 -17.01 7.63
C LYS A 75 10.09 -16.85 7.50
N LEU A 76 9.56 -15.71 7.92
CA LEU A 76 8.12 -15.45 7.91
C LEU A 76 7.61 -15.24 6.47
N PRO A 77 6.39 -15.71 6.13
CA PRO A 77 5.75 -15.43 4.86
C PRO A 77 5.20 -14.00 4.85
N LEU A 78 6.09 -13.01 4.72
CA LEU A 78 5.77 -11.59 4.85
C LEU A 78 6.41 -10.76 3.73
N ILE A 79 5.59 -9.96 3.05
CA ILE A 79 6.07 -8.98 2.06
C ILE A 79 5.95 -7.56 2.62
N TYR A 80 7.03 -6.82 2.54
CA TYR A 80 7.10 -5.39 2.85
C TYR A 80 7.00 -4.60 1.54
N VAL A 81 5.93 -3.84 1.34
CA VAL A 81 5.73 -3.02 0.14
C VAL A 81 5.92 -1.54 0.50
N CYS A 82 6.99 -0.95 -0.01
CA CYS A 82 7.28 0.47 0.12
C CYS A 82 6.72 1.22 -1.08
N GLU A 83 5.68 2.01 -0.87
CA GLU A 83 5.12 2.97 -1.83
C GLU A 83 5.95 4.24 -1.78
N ASN A 84 7.10 4.24 -2.47
CA ASN A 84 7.98 5.39 -2.51
C ASN A 84 7.39 6.47 -3.42
N ASN A 85 6.60 7.37 -2.83
CA ASN A 85 5.94 8.46 -3.53
C ASN A 85 6.77 9.75 -3.57
N GLN A 86 8.08 9.62 -3.35
CA GLN A 86 9.13 10.63 -3.27
C GLN A 86 9.13 11.53 -2.03
N TYR A 87 8.03 11.66 -1.29
CA TYR A 87 7.90 12.67 -0.22
C TYR A 87 7.33 12.11 1.08
N THR A 88 8.14 12.20 2.13
CA THR A 88 7.68 12.06 3.51
C THR A 88 7.08 13.39 3.94
N GLU A 89 5.74 13.46 3.94
CA GLU A 89 4.98 14.69 4.18
C GLU A 89 5.37 15.79 3.18
N PHE A 90 6.32 16.67 3.54
CA PHE A 90 6.83 17.78 2.73
C PHE A 90 8.31 17.64 2.35
N THR A 91 8.98 16.58 2.79
CA THR A 91 10.42 16.42 2.62
C THR A 91 10.72 15.28 1.67
N HIS A 92 11.48 15.56 0.61
CA HIS A 92 11.94 14.53 -0.32
C HIS A 92 12.74 13.45 0.43
N TRP A 93 12.44 12.17 0.21
CA TRP A 93 12.93 11.05 1.01
C TRP A 93 14.46 10.98 1.11
N GLN A 94 15.18 11.40 0.07
CA GLN A 94 16.65 11.45 0.05
C GLN A 94 17.25 12.42 1.09
N LYS A 95 16.48 13.39 1.59
CA LYS A 95 16.93 14.29 2.67
C LYS A 95 16.78 13.66 4.05
N LEU A 96 16.03 12.56 4.17
CA LEU A 96 15.69 11.90 5.44
C LEU A 96 16.33 10.52 5.57
N THR A 97 16.62 9.87 4.44
CA THR A 97 17.10 8.49 4.43
C THR A 97 18.55 8.44 3.97
N ALA A 98 19.46 8.16 4.90
CA ALA A 98 20.86 7.94 4.58
C ALA A 98 21.08 6.60 3.85
N GLY A 99 22.12 6.54 3.01
CA GLY A 99 22.52 5.35 2.24
C GLY A 99 22.14 5.42 0.77
N GLU A 100 22.30 4.29 0.06
CA GLU A 100 22.16 4.22 -1.40
C GLU A 100 20.72 4.00 -1.89
N GLY A 101 19.74 3.90 -0.98
CA GLY A 101 18.33 3.74 -1.35
C GLY A 101 17.48 3.03 -0.30
N LEU A 102 16.19 2.93 -0.58
CA LEU A 102 15.19 2.34 0.32
C LEU A 102 15.37 0.82 0.45
N ALA A 103 15.60 0.12 -0.67
CA ALA A 103 15.77 -1.33 -0.67
C ALA A 103 17.03 -1.81 0.06
N VAL A 104 18.06 -0.95 0.19
CA VAL A 104 19.31 -1.29 0.87
C VAL A 104 19.08 -1.63 2.33
N ARG A 105 18.06 -1.03 2.97
CA ARG A 105 17.68 -1.35 4.35
C ARG A 105 17.26 -2.81 4.51
N ALA A 106 16.55 -3.36 3.54
CA ALA A 106 16.18 -4.77 3.52
C ALA A 106 17.39 -5.67 3.20
N ARG A 107 18.16 -5.29 2.16
CA ARG A 107 19.37 -6.04 1.74
C ARG A 107 20.41 -6.17 2.85
N ALA A 108 20.57 -5.14 3.68
CA ALA A 108 21.49 -5.15 4.82
C ALA A 108 21.17 -6.24 5.87
N MET A 109 19.92 -6.72 5.91
CA MET A 109 19.50 -7.84 6.77
C MET A 109 19.48 -9.18 6.03
N GLY A 110 19.99 -9.25 4.79
CA GLY A 110 19.91 -10.44 3.93
C GLY A 110 18.51 -10.73 3.39
N MET A 111 17.59 -9.78 3.45
CA MET A 111 16.24 -9.91 2.90
C MET A 111 16.25 -9.60 1.39
N PRO A 112 15.67 -10.45 0.53
CA PRO A 112 15.43 -10.12 -0.87
C PRO A 112 14.68 -8.80 -1.03
N ALA A 113 15.14 -7.93 -1.93
CA ALA A 113 14.54 -6.64 -2.18
C ALA A 113 14.55 -6.28 -3.66
N MET A 114 13.36 -6.09 -4.22
CA MET A 114 13.13 -5.68 -5.61
C MET A 114 12.69 -4.22 -5.66
N GLU A 115 13.15 -3.50 -6.68
CA GLU A 115 12.80 -2.10 -6.94
C GLU A 115 12.18 -2.05 -8.34
N VAL A 116 11.00 -1.44 -8.46
CA VAL A 116 10.25 -1.37 -9.72
C VAL A 116 9.69 0.02 -9.95
N ASP A 117 9.41 0.33 -11.21
CA ASP A 117 8.53 1.44 -11.57
C ASP A 117 7.12 1.15 -11.03
N GLY A 118 6.72 1.89 -10.00
CA GLY A 118 5.43 1.73 -9.33
C GLY A 118 4.24 2.10 -10.21
N ASN A 119 4.48 2.80 -11.33
CA ASN A 119 3.45 3.15 -12.30
C ASN A 119 3.38 2.16 -13.48
N ASP A 120 4.19 1.09 -13.49
CA ASP A 120 4.02 -0.04 -14.41
C ASP A 120 3.36 -1.21 -13.69
N VAL A 121 2.04 -1.36 -13.87
CA VAL A 121 1.23 -2.42 -13.25
C VAL A 121 1.80 -3.83 -13.51
N VAL A 122 2.38 -4.07 -14.68
CA VAL A 122 2.93 -5.40 -15.01
C VAL A 122 4.24 -5.64 -14.26
N ALA A 123 5.11 -4.63 -14.16
CA ALA A 123 6.34 -4.73 -13.38
C ALA A 123 6.05 -4.97 -11.90
N VAL A 124 5.08 -4.24 -11.33
CA VAL A 124 4.62 -4.43 -9.94
C VAL A 124 4.05 -5.83 -9.76
N TYR A 125 3.18 -6.29 -10.67
CA TYR A 125 2.57 -7.63 -10.60
C TYR A 125 3.63 -8.75 -10.64
N GLN A 126 4.59 -8.66 -11.56
CA GLN A 126 5.65 -9.67 -11.71
C GLN A 126 6.53 -9.75 -10.45
N ALA A 127 7.02 -8.61 -9.96
CA ALA A 127 7.86 -8.56 -8.78
C ALA A 127 7.11 -9.00 -7.51
N ALA A 128 5.87 -8.55 -7.34
CA ALA A 128 5.04 -8.98 -6.22
C ALA A 128 4.76 -10.49 -6.28
N SER A 129 4.45 -11.04 -7.46
CA SER A 129 4.19 -12.47 -7.63
C SER A 129 5.40 -13.33 -7.27
N GLU A 130 6.60 -12.91 -7.69
CA GLU A 130 7.85 -13.60 -7.36
C GLU A 130 8.09 -13.63 -5.84
N LEU A 131 7.98 -12.47 -5.18
CA LEU A 131 8.21 -12.36 -3.74
C LEU A 131 7.14 -13.15 -2.95
N VAL A 132 5.87 -13.02 -3.31
CA VAL A 132 4.76 -13.73 -2.65
C VAL A 132 4.93 -15.25 -2.77
N GLU A 133 5.29 -15.75 -3.95
CA GLU A 133 5.49 -17.18 -4.16
C GLU A 133 6.71 -17.70 -3.39
N ALA A 134 7.82 -16.95 -3.38
CA ALA A 134 8.99 -17.28 -2.56
C ALA A 134 8.65 -17.33 -1.05
N ALA A 135 7.91 -16.34 -0.54
CA ALA A 135 7.45 -16.28 0.84
C ALA A 135 6.53 -17.46 1.19
N ARG A 136 5.60 -17.80 0.30
CA ARG A 136 4.69 -18.95 0.43
C ARG A 136 5.44 -20.28 0.46
N GLN A 137 6.52 -20.41 -0.31
CA GLN A 137 7.42 -21.57 -0.33
C GLN A 137 8.36 -21.63 0.89
N GLY A 138 8.26 -20.70 1.84
CA GLY A 138 9.08 -20.70 3.06
C GLY A 138 10.51 -20.19 2.84
N LYS A 139 10.78 -19.47 1.75
CA LYS A 139 12.09 -18.83 1.49
C LYS A 139 12.32 -17.60 2.39
N GLY A 140 11.29 -17.17 3.12
CA GLY A 140 11.35 -16.05 4.05
C GLY A 140 10.71 -14.78 3.50
N PRO A 141 10.90 -13.64 4.17
CA PRO A 141 10.26 -12.39 3.79
C PRO A 141 10.92 -11.75 2.56
N GLY A 142 10.23 -10.79 1.96
CA GLY A 142 10.74 -9.99 0.85
C GLY A 142 10.32 -8.53 0.93
N THR A 143 11.07 -7.65 0.28
CA THR A 143 10.73 -6.23 0.13
C THR A 143 10.50 -5.86 -1.33
N LEU A 144 9.44 -5.12 -1.60
CA LEU A 144 9.16 -4.50 -2.90
C LEU A 144 9.13 -2.98 -2.72
N VAL A 145 9.99 -2.25 -3.43
CA VAL A 145 9.94 -0.79 -3.50
C VAL A 145 9.31 -0.40 -4.83
N CYS A 146 8.14 0.22 -4.76
CA CYS A 146 7.43 0.78 -5.91
C CYS A 146 7.72 2.28 -5.98
N HIS A 147 8.53 2.71 -6.94
CA HIS A 147 8.80 4.14 -7.14
C HIS A 147 7.64 4.79 -7.91
N THR A 148 6.96 5.74 -7.27
CA THR A 148 5.82 6.46 -7.81
C THR A 148 5.85 7.92 -7.35
N ILE A 149 4.78 8.68 -7.55
CA ILE A 149 4.62 10.05 -7.04
C ILE A 149 3.24 10.20 -6.37
N ARG A 150 3.17 11.03 -5.34
CA ARG A 150 1.87 11.48 -4.83
C ARG A 150 1.39 12.65 -5.69
N TYR A 151 0.31 12.51 -6.45
CA TYR A 151 -0.17 13.63 -7.28
C TYR A 151 -0.75 14.79 -6.47
N GLY A 152 -1.53 14.49 -5.43
CA GLY A 152 -2.09 15.49 -4.53
C GLY A 152 -1.11 16.01 -3.49
N GLY A 153 -1.56 16.95 -2.66
CA GLY A 153 -0.91 17.31 -1.41
C GLY A 153 -0.83 16.16 -0.40
N HIS A 154 -0.17 16.38 0.73
CA HIS A 154 -0.06 15.36 1.78
C HIS A 154 -1.41 14.98 2.39
N HIS A 155 -2.27 15.98 2.57
CA HIS A 155 -3.63 15.82 3.07
C HIS A 155 -4.61 16.56 2.18
N VAL A 156 -5.91 16.31 2.41
CA VAL A 156 -6.99 16.97 1.69
C VAL A 156 -6.84 18.49 1.83
N GLY A 157 -6.90 19.20 0.70
CA GLY A 157 -6.79 20.66 0.62
C GLY A 157 -5.36 21.22 0.55
N GLU A 158 -4.31 20.40 0.66
CA GLU A 158 -2.93 20.86 0.53
C GLU A 158 -2.51 20.95 -0.96
N PRO A 159 -2.02 22.10 -1.45
CA PRO A 159 -1.78 22.30 -2.88
C PRO A 159 -0.52 21.59 -3.41
N GLY A 160 0.44 21.28 -2.55
CA GLY A 160 1.64 20.52 -2.88
C GLY A 160 2.79 21.31 -3.49
N THR A 161 2.58 22.58 -3.78
CA THR A 161 3.46 23.42 -4.60
C THR A 161 4.61 24.06 -3.83
N ALA A 162 4.61 23.99 -2.49
CA ALA A 162 5.65 24.59 -1.66
C ALA A 162 6.96 23.78 -1.62
N TYR A 163 6.92 22.50 -2.00
CA TYR A 163 8.04 21.57 -1.85
C TYR A 163 8.27 20.65 -3.06
N ARG A 164 7.48 20.84 -4.13
CA ARG A 164 7.57 20.11 -5.41
C ARG A 164 7.52 21.09 -6.57
N THR A 165 8.29 20.82 -7.62
CA THR A 165 8.29 21.67 -8.81
C THR A 165 7.16 21.28 -9.76
N LYS A 166 6.74 22.21 -10.61
CA LYS A 166 5.72 21.90 -11.63
C LYS A 166 6.28 20.92 -12.67
N GLU A 167 7.56 21.08 -13.00
CA GLU A 167 8.29 20.29 -13.97
C GLU A 167 8.39 18.83 -13.51
N GLU A 168 8.71 18.60 -12.24
CA GLU A 168 8.71 17.25 -11.63
C GLU A 168 7.35 16.59 -11.76
N MET A 169 6.28 17.30 -11.38
CA MET A 169 4.92 16.75 -11.44
C MET A 169 4.46 16.47 -12.87
N GLU A 170 4.88 17.29 -13.83
CA GLU A 170 4.55 17.07 -15.24
C GLU A 170 5.29 15.85 -15.82
N GLU A 171 6.56 15.65 -15.47
CA GLU A 171 7.30 14.43 -15.84
C GLU A 171 6.59 13.17 -15.32
N TRP A 172 6.15 13.19 -14.06
CA TRP A 172 5.44 12.05 -13.49
C TRP A 172 4.06 11.83 -14.11
N ARG A 173 3.33 12.88 -14.47
CA ARG A 173 2.02 12.75 -15.15
C ARG A 173 2.13 12.05 -16.51
N GLN A 174 3.25 12.23 -17.21
CA GLN A 174 3.51 11.49 -18.46
C GLN A 174 3.64 9.97 -18.23
N ARG A 175 3.91 9.56 -16.98
CA ARG A 175 4.02 8.16 -16.53
C ARG A 175 2.81 7.72 -15.72
N ASP A 176 1.63 8.31 -15.94
CA ASP A 176 0.43 7.91 -15.23
C ASP A 176 0.13 6.42 -15.40
N ALA A 177 -0.08 5.72 -14.28
CA ALA A 177 -0.22 4.27 -14.26
C ALA A 177 -1.48 3.80 -15.00
N ILE A 178 -2.58 4.55 -14.92
CA ILE A 178 -3.86 4.22 -15.56
C ILE A 178 -3.70 4.42 -17.06
N THR A 179 -3.31 5.63 -17.49
CA THR A 179 -3.14 5.93 -18.92
C THR A 179 -2.11 5.01 -19.59
N ARG A 180 -1.03 4.66 -18.88
CA ARG A 180 -0.03 3.71 -19.39
C ARG A 180 -0.60 2.30 -19.54
N CYS A 181 -1.40 1.84 -18.57
CA CYS A 181 -2.04 0.54 -18.62
C CYS A 181 -3.04 0.46 -19.78
N GLU A 182 -3.89 1.48 -19.95
CA GLU A 182 -4.86 1.56 -21.06
C GLU A 182 -4.17 1.51 -22.43
N LYS A 183 -3.14 2.33 -22.62
CA LYS A 183 -2.33 2.33 -23.85
C LYS A 183 -1.74 0.95 -24.14
N ARG A 184 -1.28 0.23 -23.10
CA ARG A 184 -0.77 -1.13 -23.25
C ARG A 184 -1.88 -2.10 -23.68
N LEU A 185 -3.04 -2.08 -23.01
CA LEU A 185 -4.17 -2.97 -23.35
C LEU A 185 -4.67 -2.77 -24.78
N ILE A 186 -4.74 -1.51 -25.24
CA ILE A 186 -5.12 -1.18 -26.62
C ILE A 186 -4.03 -1.64 -27.60
N HIS A 187 -2.76 -1.36 -27.30
CA HIS A 187 -1.64 -1.77 -28.16
C HIS A 187 -1.56 -3.30 -28.33
N GLU A 188 -1.79 -4.03 -27.25
CA GLU A 188 -1.80 -5.50 -27.23
C GLU A 188 -3.11 -6.09 -27.76
N LYS A 189 -4.09 -5.25 -28.16
CA LYS A 189 -5.40 -5.64 -28.69
C LYS A 189 -6.21 -6.51 -27.72
N ILE A 190 -6.01 -6.30 -26.42
CA ILE A 190 -6.79 -6.96 -25.37
C ILE A 190 -8.14 -6.27 -25.22
N LEU A 191 -8.16 -4.93 -25.35
CA LEU A 191 -9.37 -4.11 -25.34
C LEU A 191 -9.32 -3.09 -26.49
N ALA A 192 -10.49 -2.80 -27.05
CA ALA A 192 -10.70 -1.67 -27.95
C ALA A 192 -10.82 -0.35 -27.16
N PRO A 193 -10.53 0.81 -27.77
CA PRO A 193 -10.68 2.11 -27.11
C PRO A 193 -12.08 2.34 -26.52
N GLU A 194 -13.13 1.90 -27.21
CA GLU A 194 -14.53 2.06 -26.78
C GLU A 194 -14.86 1.21 -25.55
N GLU A 195 -14.19 0.06 -25.39
CA GLU A 195 -14.33 -0.79 -24.20
C GLU A 195 -13.68 -0.14 -22.97
N ILE A 196 -12.59 0.63 -23.14
CA ILE A 196 -11.98 1.41 -22.06
C ILE A 196 -12.93 2.52 -21.61
N GLU A 197 -13.54 3.27 -22.53
CA GLU A 197 -14.52 4.31 -22.20
C GLU A 197 -15.72 3.72 -21.44
N THR A 198 -16.25 2.60 -21.92
CA THR A 198 -17.33 1.87 -21.24
C THR A 198 -16.95 1.47 -19.82
N LEU A 199 -15.73 0.97 -19.60
CA LEU A 199 -15.24 0.61 -18.27
C LEU A 199 -15.16 1.82 -17.32
N HIS A 200 -14.75 3.00 -17.82
CA HIS A 200 -14.74 4.22 -17.02
C HIS A 200 -16.14 4.61 -16.56
N GLU A 201 -17.11 4.59 -17.47
CA GLU A 201 -18.51 4.90 -17.17
C GLU A 201 -19.08 3.93 -16.12
N GLU A 202 -18.88 2.62 -16.30
CA GLU A 202 -19.34 1.60 -15.36
C GLU A 202 -18.72 1.77 -13.96
N ILE A 203 -17.42 2.07 -13.89
CA ILE A 203 -16.73 2.31 -12.61
C ILE A 203 -17.27 3.58 -11.94
N GLU A 204 -17.49 4.66 -12.71
CA GLU A 204 -18.03 5.90 -12.19
C GLU A 204 -19.44 5.71 -11.62
N GLU A 205 -20.31 4.98 -12.32
CA GLU A 205 -21.65 4.64 -11.85
C GLU A 205 -21.61 3.81 -10.55
N ARG A 206 -20.73 2.81 -10.47
CA ARG A 206 -20.54 1.99 -9.26
C ARG A 206 -20.07 2.83 -8.07
N ILE A 207 -19.14 3.77 -8.30
CA ILE A 207 -18.66 4.69 -7.26
C ILE A 207 -19.81 5.61 -6.80
N LYS A 208 -20.56 6.20 -7.73
CA LYS A 208 -21.72 7.06 -7.42
C LYS A 208 -22.75 6.30 -6.57
N ALA A 209 -23.10 5.09 -6.96
CA ALA A 209 -24.04 4.24 -6.21
C ALA A 209 -23.52 3.89 -4.80
N ALA A 210 -22.24 3.57 -4.67
CA ALA A 210 -21.62 3.29 -3.37
C ALA A 210 -21.62 4.51 -2.44
N VAL A 211 -21.29 5.69 -2.97
CA VAL A 211 -21.29 6.95 -2.22
C VAL A 211 -22.71 7.33 -1.80
N GLU A 212 -23.69 7.22 -2.70
CA GLU A 212 -25.08 7.55 -2.37
C GLU A 212 -25.63 6.62 -1.29
N LYS A 213 -25.37 5.31 -1.40
CA LYS A 213 -25.71 4.35 -0.35
C LYS A 213 -25.06 4.72 0.98
N ALA A 214 -23.77 5.04 0.99
CA ALA A 214 -23.06 5.41 2.22
C ALA A 214 -23.60 6.70 2.86
N ARG A 215 -24.13 7.64 2.06
CA ARG A 215 -24.79 8.87 2.57
C ARG A 215 -26.18 8.61 3.15
N GLN A 216 -26.89 7.61 2.63
CA GLN A 216 -28.22 7.22 3.09
C GLN A 216 -28.17 6.31 4.33
N ASP A 217 -27.04 5.64 4.56
CA ASP A 217 -26.85 4.81 5.74
C ASP A 217 -27.00 5.64 7.04
N PRO A 218 -27.66 5.11 8.07
CA PRO A 218 -27.79 5.81 9.33
C PRO A 218 -26.43 5.94 10.03
N TYR A 219 -26.23 7.08 10.70
CA TYR A 219 -25.12 7.23 11.65
C TYR A 219 -25.23 6.19 12.77
N PRO A 220 -24.08 5.73 13.33
CA PRO A 220 -24.08 4.90 14.53
C PRO A 220 -24.81 5.59 15.69
N GLU A 221 -25.46 4.80 16.54
CA GLU A 221 -26.06 5.35 17.76
C GLU A 221 -24.98 5.80 18.74
N VAL A 222 -25.22 6.87 19.51
CA VAL A 222 -24.23 7.42 20.46
C VAL A 222 -23.72 6.36 21.45
N LYS A 223 -24.58 5.46 21.91
CA LYS A 223 -24.21 4.37 22.85
C LYS A 223 -23.15 3.42 22.28
N GLU A 224 -23.07 3.28 20.96
CA GLU A 224 -22.10 2.41 20.31
C GLU A 224 -20.66 2.87 20.56
N VAL A 225 -20.45 4.12 20.98
CA VAL A 225 -19.11 4.63 21.36
C VAL A 225 -18.48 3.85 22.50
N GLU A 226 -19.29 3.33 23.43
CA GLU A 226 -18.83 2.58 24.61
C GLU A 226 -18.63 1.08 24.31
N GLU A 227 -19.16 0.60 23.19
CA GLU A 227 -19.05 -0.80 22.80
C GLU A 227 -17.68 -1.13 22.20
N HIS A 228 -17.23 -2.38 22.33
CA HIS A 228 -15.97 -2.92 21.77
C HIS A 228 -14.68 -2.35 22.39
N VAL A 229 -14.76 -1.61 23.50
CA VAL A 229 -13.59 -1.28 24.33
C VAL A 229 -13.03 -2.55 24.96
N TYR A 230 -13.92 -3.47 25.36
CA TYR A 230 -13.64 -4.82 25.81
C TYR A 230 -14.61 -5.81 25.15
N ALA A 231 -14.38 -7.11 25.35
CA ALA A 231 -15.22 -8.21 24.86
C ALA A 231 -16.58 -8.29 25.58
#